data_AF-A0A9X9Q1N0-F1
#
_entry.id   AF-A0A9X9Q1N0-F1
#
_cell.length_a   1.000
_cell.length_b   1.000
_cell.length_c   1.000
_cell.angle_alpha   90.00
_cell.angle_beta   90.00
_cell.angle_gamma   90.00
#
_symmetry.space_group_name_H-M   'P 1'
#
loop_
_entity.id
_entity.type
_entity.pdbx_description
1 polymer ?
#
loop_
_entity_poly.entity_id
_entity_poly.type
_entity_poly.pdbx_seq_one_letter_code
_entity_poly.pdbx_strand_id
1 'polypeptide(L)'
;MGGMIIVLLICIVWFPLLFMSLIKSVAGVINQPLDVSVTITLGGYQPIFTMSAQQSQLKVMDQPKFNKFMKAFSRDTGAMQFLENYEKEDITVAELEGNSNSLWTISPPSKQKMIEELMDPNSSFSVVFSWSIQRNMSLGAKAEIATDKLSFPLKNTTRKNIAKMIAGNNTESSRTPVTIERIYPYYVKAPSDSNSKPIKQLLSENNFMNITIILSRDNTTKSNSEWWVLNLTGNRIYNQHAQALELVVFNDKVSPP
;
A
#
# COMPACT_ATOMS: atom_id res chain seq x y z
N MET A 1 -36.98 -3.83 54.09
CA MET A 1 -37.15 -3.09 52.81
C MET A 1 -35.93 -2.27 52.41
N GLY A 2 -35.14 -1.69 53.34
CA GLY A 2 -33.95 -0.89 52.99
C GLY A 2 -32.83 -1.64 52.24
N GLY A 3 -32.54 -2.90 52.59
CA GLY A 3 -31.49 -3.68 51.92
C GLY A 3 -31.76 -3.95 50.43
N MET A 4 -33.02 -4.18 50.05
CA MET A 4 -33.42 -4.39 48.66
C MET A 4 -33.24 -3.11 47.83
N ILE A 5 -33.51 -1.94 48.42
CA ILE A 5 -33.32 -0.62 47.76
C ILE A 5 -31.84 -0.34 47.54
N ILE A 6 -30.98 -0.68 48.51
CA ILE A 6 -29.53 -0.50 48.40
C ILE A 6 -28.94 -1.38 47.29
N VAL A 7 -29.34 -2.67 47.23
CA VAL A 7 -28.89 -3.58 46.16
C VAL A 7 -29.35 -3.09 44.79
N LEU A 8 -30.59 -2.63 44.67
CA LEU A 8 -31.13 -2.09 43.42
C LEU A 8 -30.34 -0.85 42.94
N LEU A 9 -29.97 0.04 43.87
CA LEU A 9 -29.19 1.24 43.58
C LEU A 9 -27.76 0.90 43.13
N ILE A 10 -27.11 -0.07 43.78
CA ILE A 10 -25.80 -0.59 43.36
C ILE A 10 -25.89 -1.16 41.94
N CYS A 11 -26.92 -1.98 41.64
CA CYS A 11 -27.12 -2.52 40.30
C CYS A 11 -27.30 -1.41 39.25
N ILE A 12 -28.11 -0.37 39.52
CA ILE A 12 -28.32 0.72 38.54
C ILE A 12 -27.03 1.51 38.26
N VAL A 13 -26.15 1.67 39.26
CA VAL A 13 -24.89 2.42 39.08
C VAL A 13 -23.80 1.55 38.47
N TRP A 14 -23.66 0.30 38.93
CA TRP A 14 -22.57 -0.59 38.53
C TRP A 14 -22.87 -1.37 37.25
N PHE A 15 -24.12 -1.75 36.99
CA PHE A 15 -24.48 -2.53 35.80
C PHE A 15 -24.14 -1.78 34.49
N PRO A 16 -24.40 -0.47 34.33
CA PRO A 16 -23.97 0.26 33.14
C PRO A 16 -22.45 0.32 32.98
N LEU A 17 -21.71 0.42 34.09
CA LEU A 17 -20.25 0.43 34.07
C LEU A 17 -19.68 -0.95 33.68
N LEU A 18 -20.25 -2.02 34.24
CA LEU A 18 -19.91 -3.40 33.87
C LEU A 18 -20.28 -3.68 32.41
N PHE A 19 -21.45 -3.23 31.96
CA PHE A 19 -21.90 -3.41 30.58
C PHE A 19 -21.00 -2.65 29.58
N MET A 20 -20.62 -1.40 29.89
CA MET A 20 -19.64 -0.65 29.10
C MET A 20 -18.26 -1.34 29.07
N SER A 21 -17.85 -1.98 30.16
CA SER A 21 -16.60 -2.75 30.19
C SER A 21 -16.68 -4.02 29.32
N LEU A 22 -17.84 -4.67 29.28
CA LEU A 22 -18.07 -5.87 28.45
C LEU A 22 -18.16 -5.54 26.96
N ILE A 23 -18.82 -4.43 26.58
CA ILE A 23 -18.87 -3.98 25.18
C ILE A 23 -17.45 -3.67 24.66
N LYS A 24 -16.59 -3.09 25.50
CA LYS A 24 -15.18 -2.83 25.14
C LYS A 24 -14.29 -4.08 25.20
N SER A 25 -14.76 -5.16 25.83
CA SER A 25 -13.99 -6.39 26.06
C SER A 25 -14.24 -7.47 25.01
N VAL A 26 -15.09 -7.25 24.01
CA VAL A 26 -15.15 -8.14 22.84
C VAL A 26 -13.90 -7.87 22.02
N ALA A 27 -12.82 -8.59 22.34
CA ALA A 27 -11.58 -8.57 21.60
C ALA A 27 -11.93 -8.82 20.12
N GLY A 28 -11.66 -7.82 19.27
CA GLY A 28 -12.01 -7.92 17.86
C GLY A 28 -11.34 -9.12 17.20
N VAL A 29 -11.94 -9.60 16.13
CA VAL A 29 -11.45 -10.69 15.29
C VAL A 29 -10.41 -10.14 14.32
N ILE A 30 -9.30 -10.86 14.19
CA ILE A 30 -8.25 -10.55 13.22
C ILE A 30 -8.80 -10.73 11.81
N ASN A 31 -8.62 -9.74 10.94
CA ASN A 31 -9.09 -9.79 9.54
C ASN A 31 -7.93 -9.46 8.59
N GLN A 32 -7.09 -10.47 8.34
CA GLN A 32 -6.02 -10.36 7.37
C GLN A 32 -6.60 -10.20 5.96
N PRO A 33 -5.93 -9.43 5.08
CA PRO A 33 -6.41 -9.22 3.73
C PRO A 33 -6.39 -10.54 2.93
N LEU A 34 -7.35 -10.68 2.02
CA LEU A 34 -7.40 -11.76 1.04
C LEU A 34 -6.61 -11.38 -0.23
N ASP A 35 -6.63 -10.09 -0.57
CA ASP A 35 -5.92 -9.50 -1.70
C ASP A 35 -5.39 -8.11 -1.31
N VAL A 36 -4.16 -7.82 -1.73
CA VAL A 36 -3.60 -6.47 -1.70
C VAL A 36 -3.13 -6.12 -3.10
N SER A 37 -3.78 -5.15 -3.71
CA SER A 37 -3.50 -4.69 -5.06
C SER A 37 -2.89 -3.29 -5.07
N VAL A 38 -1.89 -3.07 -5.92
CA VAL A 38 -1.24 -1.79 -6.15
C VAL A 38 -1.30 -1.46 -7.64
N THR A 39 -1.67 -0.21 -7.92
CA THR A 39 -1.71 0.34 -9.28
C THR A 39 -0.94 1.65 -9.31
N ILE A 40 -0.10 1.82 -10.33
CA ILE A 40 0.62 3.07 -10.61
C ILE A 40 0.23 3.58 -11.99
N THR A 41 -0.17 4.84 -12.02
CA THR A 41 -0.59 5.54 -13.24
C THR A 41 0.24 6.79 -13.45
N LEU A 42 0.58 7.05 -14.71
CA LEU A 42 1.24 8.29 -15.13
C LEU A 42 0.20 9.19 -15.78
N GLY A 43 -0.08 10.35 -15.17
CA GLY A 43 -1.10 11.29 -15.62
C GLY A 43 -2.51 10.67 -15.56
N GLY A 44 -3.31 10.95 -16.59
CA GLY A 44 -4.64 10.35 -16.80
C GLY A 44 -4.65 9.17 -17.78
N TYR A 45 -3.49 8.57 -18.07
CA TYR A 45 -3.35 7.50 -19.05
C TYR A 45 -3.66 6.12 -18.46
N GLN A 46 -3.62 5.09 -19.29
CA GLN A 46 -3.72 3.71 -18.83
C GLN A 46 -2.64 3.42 -17.76
N PRO A 47 -2.98 2.70 -16.67
CA PRO A 47 -2.00 2.33 -15.66
C PRO A 47 -0.77 1.68 -16.27
N ILE A 48 0.40 2.08 -15.80
CA ILE A 48 1.66 1.51 -16.24
C ILE A 48 1.95 0.21 -15.49
N PHE A 49 1.46 0.09 -14.25
CA PHE A 49 1.69 -1.08 -13.43
C PHE A 49 0.44 -1.43 -12.64
N THR A 50 0.08 -2.71 -12.67
CA THR A 50 -0.94 -3.30 -11.79
C THR A 50 -0.39 -4.62 -11.28
N MET A 51 -0.38 -4.79 -9.96
CA MET A 51 0.05 -6.02 -9.30
C MET A 51 -0.84 -6.29 -8.10
N SER A 52 -1.09 -7.57 -7.85
CA SER A 52 -1.93 -8.05 -6.75
C SER A 52 -1.19 -9.16 -6.03
N ALA A 53 -1.13 -9.05 -4.70
CA ALA A 53 -0.58 -10.06 -3.81
C ALA A 53 -1.74 -10.83 -3.16
N GLN A 54 -1.73 -12.16 -3.31
CA GLN A 54 -2.74 -13.04 -2.74
C GLN A 54 -2.10 -14.25 -2.03
N GLN A 55 -2.86 -14.87 -1.12
CA GLN A 55 -2.50 -16.14 -0.48
C GLN A 55 -1.05 -16.17 0.03
N SER A 56 -0.18 -16.91 -0.66
CA SER A 56 1.22 -17.11 -0.28
C SER A 56 2.07 -15.84 -0.35
N GLN A 57 1.67 -14.81 -1.10
CA GLN A 57 2.36 -13.52 -1.17
C GLN A 57 2.00 -12.59 0.01
N LEU A 58 0.96 -12.92 0.77
CA LEU A 58 0.57 -12.22 1.99
C LEU A 58 1.23 -12.92 3.18
N LYS A 59 2.18 -12.26 3.82
CA LYS A 59 3.01 -12.83 4.89
C LYS A 59 2.72 -12.18 6.23
N VAL A 60 2.59 -13.00 7.25
CA VAL A 60 2.67 -12.57 8.65
C VAL A 60 4.12 -12.71 9.11
N MET A 61 4.62 -11.70 9.82
CA MET A 61 5.98 -11.74 10.36
C MET A 61 6.14 -12.85 11.40
N ASP A 62 7.25 -13.58 11.31
CA ASP A 62 7.67 -14.47 12.41
C ASP A 62 8.08 -13.63 13.64
N GLN A 63 8.09 -14.25 14.82
CA GLN A 63 8.39 -13.53 16.06
C GLN A 63 9.76 -12.82 16.04
N PRO A 64 10.85 -13.43 15.56
CA PRO A 64 12.15 -12.73 15.46
C PRO A 64 12.12 -11.51 14.53
N LYS A 65 11.49 -11.61 13.35
CA LYS A 65 11.34 -10.48 12.42
C LYS A 65 10.45 -9.39 13.01
N PHE A 66 9.34 -9.76 13.65
CA PHE A 66 8.46 -8.81 14.32
C PHE A 66 9.20 -8.04 15.42
N ASN A 67 9.98 -8.74 16.25
CA ASN A 67 10.80 -8.07 17.28
C ASN A 67 11.84 -7.13 16.67
N LYS A 68 12.48 -7.52 15.55
CA LYS A 68 13.42 -6.64 14.81
C LYS A 68 12.70 -5.43 14.21
N PHE A 69 11.51 -5.63 13.66
CA PHE A 69 10.65 -4.59 13.12
C PHE A 69 10.29 -3.56 14.20
N MET A 70 9.77 -4.00 15.34
CA MET A 70 9.47 -3.14 16.49
C MET A 70 10.72 -2.37 16.98
N LYS A 71 11.87 -3.06 17.06
CA LYS A 71 13.14 -2.44 17.48
C LYS A 71 13.59 -1.32 16.54
N ALA A 72 13.27 -1.38 15.24
CA ALA A 72 13.59 -0.33 14.28
C ALA A 72 12.93 1.02 14.63
N PHE A 73 11.76 0.98 15.28
CA PHE A 73 11.00 2.16 15.71
C PHE A 73 11.22 2.56 17.17
N SER A 74 12.03 1.81 17.94
CA SER A 74 12.23 2.03 19.38
C SER A 74 12.68 3.43 19.80
N ARG A 75 13.25 4.22 18.88
CA ARG A 75 13.68 5.61 19.13
C ARG A 75 12.60 6.65 18.87
N ASP A 76 11.53 6.27 18.17
CA ASP A 76 10.41 7.14 17.82
C ASP A 76 9.22 6.81 18.73
N THR A 77 8.98 7.68 19.72
CA THR A 77 7.90 7.53 20.69
C THR A 77 6.52 7.51 20.02
N GLY A 78 6.32 8.30 18.96
CA GLY A 78 5.03 8.37 18.26
C GLY A 78 4.75 7.11 17.45
N ALA A 79 5.78 6.57 16.80
CA ALA A 79 5.71 5.28 16.11
C ALA A 79 5.41 4.15 17.11
N MET A 80 6.11 4.10 18.25
CA MET A 80 5.91 3.05 19.26
C MET A 80 4.51 3.06 19.86
N GLN A 81 3.97 4.23 20.21
CA GLN A 81 2.59 4.35 20.70
C GLN A 81 1.55 3.85 19.69
N PHE A 82 1.81 4.05 18.39
CA PHE A 82 0.95 3.51 17.35
C PHE A 82 1.07 1.97 17.29
N LEU A 83 2.30 1.45 17.26
CA LEU A 83 2.58 0.01 17.13
C LEU A 83 2.09 -0.82 18.32
N GLU A 84 2.04 -0.25 19.53
CA GLU A 84 1.50 -0.93 20.72
C GLU A 84 0.03 -1.34 20.60
N ASN A 85 -0.72 -0.75 19.66
CA ASN A 85 -2.11 -1.11 19.41
C ASN A 85 -2.28 -2.34 18.50
N TYR A 86 -1.19 -2.87 17.94
CA TYR A 86 -1.23 -3.93 16.95
C TYR A 86 -0.38 -5.13 17.40
N GLU A 87 -0.95 -6.32 17.23
CA GLU A 87 -0.22 -7.58 17.38
C GLU A 87 0.42 -7.97 16.04
N LYS A 88 1.33 -8.96 16.07
CA LYS A 88 1.99 -9.41 14.83
C LYS A 88 0.98 -9.95 13.80
N GLU A 89 -0.10 -10.58 14.27
CA GLU A 89 -1.16 -11.15 13.42
C GLU A 89 -2.00 -10.07 12.72
N ASP A 90 -2.03 -8.86 13.27
CA ASP A 90 -2.73 -7.72 12.67
C ASP A 90 -1.92 -7.10 11.52
N ILE A 91 -0.63 -7.39 11.41
CA ILE A 91 0.28 -6.78 10.44
C ILE A 91 0.61 -7.80 9.35
N THR A 92 0.14 -7.50 8.15
CA THR A 92 0.39 -8.32 6.96
C THR A 92 1.36 -7.60 6.03
N VAL A 93 2.39 -8.30 5.59
CA VAL A 93 3.32 -7.83 4.57
C VAL A 93 2.89 -8.43 3.23
N ALA A 94 2.50 -7.57 2.29
CA ALA A 94 2.14 -7.95 0.94
C ALA A 94 3.37 -7.88 0.02
N GLU A 95 3.83 -9.03 -0.45
CA GLU A 95 4.91 -9.13 -1.42
C GLU A 95 4.34 -9.05 -2.84
N LEU A 96 4.73 -8.03 -3.57
CA LEU A 96 4.22 -7.72 -4.91
C LEU A 96 5.35 -7.93 -5.90
N GLU A 97 5.14 -8.74 -6.93
CA GLU A 97 6.19 -8.97 -7.95
C GLU A 97 6.52 -7.67 -8.71
N GLY A 98 7.76 -7.55 -9.18
CA GLY A 98 8.21 -6.35 -9.88
C GLY A 98 7.66 -6.22 -11.30
N ASN A 99 7.35 -7.32 -11.97
CA ASN A 99 6.75 -7.29 -13.31
C ASN A 99 5.25 -7.00 -13.21
N SER A 100 4.69 -6.09 -14.01
CA SER A 100 3.23 -5.90 -14.06
C SER A 100 2.51 -7.21 -14.45
N ASN A 101 1.36 -7.50 -13.82
CA ASN A 101 0.49 -8.62 -14.20
C ASN A 101 -0.19 -8.41 -15.56
N SER A 102 -0.16 -7.18 -16.09
CA SER A 102 -0.79 -6.79 -17.34
C SER A 102 0.22 -6.20 -18.32
N LEU A 103 0.01 -6.51 -19.61
CA LEU A 103 0.65 -5.81 -20.71
C LEU A 103 0.18 -4.36 -20.76
N TRP A 104 1.06 -3.47 -21.20
CA TRP A 104 0.75 -2.06 -21.38
C TRP A 104 0.14 -1.82 -22.76
N THR A 105 -1.19 -1.92 -22.84
CA THR A 105 -1.95 -1.84 -24.11
C THR A 105 -2.39 -0.42 -24.47
N ILE A 106 -1.53 0.57 -24.22
CA ILE A 106 -1.84 1.98 -24.52
C ILE A 106 -2.00 2.18 -26.04
N SER A 107 -2.98 2.99 -26.46
CA SER A 107 -3.13 3.30 -27.88
C SER A 107 -1.94 4.10 -28.42
N PRO A 108 -1.49 3.90 -29.68
CA PRO A 108 -0.38 4.67 -30.24
C PRO A 108 -0.57 6.20 -30.17
N PRO A 109 -1.78 6.77 -30.44
CA PRO A 109 -2.02 8.20 -30.25
C PRO A 109 -1.88 8.64 -28.79
N SER A 110 -2.39 7.87 -27.83
CA SER A 110 -2.25 8.18 -26.40
C SER A 110 -0.79 8.12 -25.96
N LYS A 111 -0.01 7.16 -26.48
CA LYS A 111 1.43 7.04 -26.20
C LYS A 111 2.19 8.26 -26.71
N GLN A 112 1.90 8.72 -27.92
CA GLN A 112 2.53 9.91 -28.49
C GLN A 112 2.19 11.17 -27.69
N LYS A 113 0.91 11.35 -27.35
CA LYS A 113 0.45 12.48 -26.53
C LYS A 113 1.10 12.48 -25.14
N MET A 114 1.23 11.31 -24.52
CA MET A 114 1.90 11.16 -23.23
C MET A 114 3.38 11.58 -23.30
N ILE A 115 4.10 11.22 -24.36
CA ILE A 115 5.49 11.64 -24.58
C ILE A 115 5.57 13.16 -24.72
N GLU A 116 4.67 13.77 -25.51
CA GLU A 116 4.61 15.22 -25.72
C GLU A 116 4.35 15.96 -24.39
N GLU A 117 3.37 15.52 -23.62
CA GLU A 117 3.06 16.09 -22.30
C GLU A 117 4.19 15.90 -21.30
N LEU A 118 4.91 14.78 -21.31
CA LEU A 118 6.07 14.57 -20.45
C LEU A 118 7.25 15.50 -20.81
N MET A 119 7.37 15.87 -22.09
CA MET A 119 8.46 16.72 -22.59
C MET A 119 8.17 18.21 -22.45
N ASP A 120 6.90 18.62 -22.39
CA ASP A 120 6.50 20.01 -22.21
C ASP A 120 6.80 20.53 -20.79
N PRO A 121 7.73 21.51 -20.62
CA PRO A 121 8.07 22.05 -19.31
C PRO A 121 6.93 22.84 -18.64
N ASN A 122 5.94 23.30 -19.41
CA ASN A 122 4.81 24.10 -18.90
C ASN A 122 3.63 23.22 -18.45
N SER A 123 3.54 21.99 -18.94
CA SER A 123 2.54 21.02 -18.51
C SER A 123 2.84 20.51 -17.10
N SER A 124 1.82 20.37 -16.25
CA SER A 124 1.93 19.65 -14.98
C SER A 124 1.62 18.17 -15.22
N PHE A 125 2.54 17.30 -14.82
CA PHE A 125 2.39 15.86 -15.00
C PHE A 125 2.62 15.16 -13.66
N SER A 126 1.64 14.37 -13.23
CA SER A 126 1.67 13.68 -11.93
C SER A 126 1.72 12.17 -12.09
N VAL A 127 2.32 11.50 -11.13
CA VAL A 127 2.17 10.05 -10.92
C VAL A 127 1.14 9.81 -9.83
N VAL A 128 0.24 8.86 -10.06
CA VAL A 128 -0.78 8.45 -9.10
C VAL A 128 -0.46 7.05 -8.62
N PHE A 129 -0.26 6.91 -7.31
CA PHE A 129 -0.13 5.63 -6.63
C PHE A 129 -1.46 5.31 -5.95
N SER A 130 -2.02 4.13 -6.20
CA SER A 130 -3.25 3.67 -5.56
C SER A 130 -3.09 2.24 -5.05
N TRP A 131 -3.75 1.95 -3.94
CA TRP A 131 -3.82 0.61 -3.39
C TRP A 131 -5.26 0.22 -3.06
N SER A 132 -5.51 -1.08 -3.08
CA SER A 132 -6.79 -1.70 -2.75
C SER A 132 -6.53 -2.92 -1.87
N ILE A 133 -7.27 -3.04 -0.79
CA ILE A 133 -7.12 -4.11 0.19
C ILE A 133 -8.49 -4.77 0.31
N GLN A 134 -8.58 -6.02 -0.14
CA GLN A 134 -9.79 -6.83 -0.03
C GLN A 134 -9.74 -7.65 1.26
N ARG A 135 -10.84 -7.67 2.02
CA ARG A 135 -10.95 -8.39 3.30
C ARG A 135 -12.13 -9.33 3.31
N ASN A 136 -12.17 -10.19 4.32
CA ASN A 136 -13.28 -11.09 4.51
C ASN A 136 -14.44 -10.38 5.24
N MET A 137 -15.57 -10.21 4.54
CA MET A 137 -16.79 -9.62 5.09
C MET A 137 -17.45 -10.51 6.16
N SER A 138 -17.29 -11.83 6.09
CA SER A 138 -17.94 -12.75 7.04
C SER A 138 -17.42 -12.63 8.47
N LEU A 139 -16.26 -11.98 8.66
CA LEU A 139 -15.65 -11.73 9.97
C LEU A 139 -16.18 -10.46 10.65
N GLY A 140 -17.08 -9.70 10.01
CA GLY A 140 -17.66 -8.47 10.58
C GLY A 140 -17.01 -7.17 10.10
N ALA A 141 -16.35 -7.17 8.94
CA ALA A 141 -15.88 -5.94 8.30
C ALA A 141 -17.07 -5.07 7.86
N LYS A 142 -16.91 -3.73 7.90
CA LYS A 142 -17.95 -2.79 7.44
C LYS A 142 -17.93 -2.61 5.92
N ALA A 143 -16.75 -2.75 5.32
CA ALA A 143 -16.56 -2.75 3.88
C ALA A 143 -15.60 -3.86 3.47
N GLU A 144 -15.89 -4.49 2.32
CA GLU A 144 -15.05 -5.55 1.76
C GLU A 144 -13.72 -5.01 1.28
N ILE A 145 -13.74 -3.81 0.70
CA ILE A 145 -12.61 -3.19 0.04
C ILE A 145 -12.27 -1.87 0.74
N ALA A 146 -11.02 -1.73 1.17
CA ALA A 146 -10.45 -0.47 1.61
C ALA A 146 -9.43 0.04 0.60
N THR A 147 -9.61 1.27 0.14
CA THR A 147 -8.80 1.86 -0.94
C THR A 147 -8.41 3.29 -0.62
N ASP A 148 -7.33 3.75 -1.22
CA ASP A 148 -6.98 5.17 -1.32
C ASP A 148 -5.95 5.39 -2.44
N LYS A 149 -5.69 6.66 -2.76
CA LYS A 149 -4.71 7.06 -3.76
C LYS A 149 -3.96 8.33 -3.36
N LEU A 150 -2.73 8.43 -3.83
CA LEU A 150 -1.85 9.59 -3.67
C LEU A 150 -1.41 10.07 -5.05
N SER A 151 -1.34 11.39 -5.23
CA SER A 151 -0.93 12.03 -6.48
C SER A 151 0.29 12.91 -6.21
N PHE A 152 1.36 12.69 -6.98
CA PHE A 152 2.63 13.38 -6.81
C PHE A 152 3.07 14.03 -8.12
N PRO A 153 3.43 15.32 -8.13
CA PRO A 153 3.98 15.96 -9.33
C PRO A 153 5.36 15.38 -9.65
N LEU A 154 5.62 15.10 -10.93
CA LEU A 154 6.92 14.63 -11.38
C LEU A 154 7.86 15.79 -11.70
N LYS A 155 9.12 15.65 -11.24
CA LYS A 155 10.20 16.58 -11.59
C LYS A 155 10.47 16.55 -13.10
N ASN A 156 10.82 17.70 -13.68
CA ASN A 156 11.07 17.83 -15.12
C ASN A 156 12.19 16.89 -15.62
N THR A 157 13.20 16.61 -14.81
CA THR A 157 14.27 15.64 -15.14
C THR A 157 13.72 14.22 -15.25
N THR A 158 12.95 13.78 -14.26
CA THR A 158 12.28 12.46 -14.24
C THR A 158 11.33 12.32 -15.42
N ARG A 159 10.51 13.34 -15.72
CA ARG A 159 9.58 13.34 -16.86
C ARG A 159 10.29 13.12 -18.19
N LYS A 160 11.37 13.87 -18.44
CA LYS A 160 12.19 13.73 -19.66
C LYS A 160 12.80 12.32 -19.79
N ASN A 161 13.26 11.74 -18.68
CA ASN A 161 13.83 10.39 -18.71
C ASN A 161 12.76 9.32 -19.00
N ILE A 162 11.57 9.46 -18.43
CA ILE A 162 10.42 8.59 -18.73
C ILE A 162 10.02 8.73 -20.21
N ALA A 163 9.91 9.95 -20.72
CA ALA A 163 9.58 10.20 -22.13
C ALA A 163 10.57 9.53 -23.09
N LYS A 164 11.88 9.67 -22.83
CA LYS A 164 12.94 9.02 -23.62
C LYS A 164 12.83 7.50 -23.58
N MET A 165 12.54 6.92 -22.41
CA MET A 165 12.35 5.48 -22.24
C MET A 165 11.17 4.98 -23.08
N ILE A 166 10.02 5.66 -23.01
CA ILE A 166 8.80 5.30 -23.76
C ILE A 166 9.01 5.45 -25.27
N ALA A 167 9.66 6.52 -25.71
CA ALA A 167 9.96 6.76 -27.12
C ALA A 167 10.87 5.67 -27.72
N GLY A 168 11.87 5.20 -26.96
CA GLY A 168 12.71 4.09 -27.38
C GLY A 168 13.73 4.40 -28.49
N ASN A 169 13.93 5.67 -28.83
CA ASN A 169 14.80 6.09 -29.94
C ASN A 169 16.30 5.86 -29.68
N ASN A 170 16.71 5.67 -28.41
CA ASN A 170 18.10 5.39 -28.03
C ASN A 170 18.15 4.16 -27.10
N THR A 171 18.88 3.14 -27.52
CA THR A 171 18.97 1.81 -26.89
C THR A 171 19.53 1.84 -25.47
N GLU A 172 20.42 2.79 -25.15
CA GLU A 172 20.95 2.96 -23.78
C GLU A 172 19.91 3.60 -22.86
N SER A 173 19.22 4.62 -23.36
CA SER A 173 18.19 5.35 -22.59
C SER A 173 16.95 4.50 -22.29
N SER A 174 16.61 3.56 -23.17
CA SER A 174 15.50 2.63 -22.97
C SER A 174 15.80 1.53 -21.95
N ARG A 175 17.08 1.26 -21.66
CA ARG A 175 17.51 0.19 -20.74
C ARG A 175 17.86 0.70 -19.34
N THR A 176 17.85 2.01 -19.13
CA THR A 176 18.22 2.61 -17.84
C THR A 176 16.96 2.79 -16.98
N PRO A 177 16.88 2.18 -15.78
CA PRO A 177 15.77 2.40 -14.86
C PRO A 177 15.68 3.86 -14.42
N VAL A 178 14.46 4.41 -14.34
CA VAL A 178 14.23 5.77 -13.86
C VAL A 178 13.70 5.73 -12.44
N THR A 179 14.37 6.46 -11.55
CA THR A 179 13.94 6.57 -10.14
C THR A 179 12.90 7.69 -10.00
N ILE A 180 11.76 7.36 -9.40
CA ILE A 180 10.76 8.32 -8.93
C ILE A 180 10.86 8.38 -7.41
N GLU A 181 11.17 9.55 -6.89
CA GLU A 181 11.43 9.75 -5.48
C GLU A 181 10.14 10.01 -4.69
N ARG A 182 10.06 9.43 -3.49
CA ARG A 182 9.07 9.81 -2.46
C ARG A 182 7.61 9.65 -2.87
N ILE A 183 7.27 8.52 -3.49
CA ILE A 183 5.89 8.24 -3.93
C ILE A 183 5.26 6.98 -3.35
N TYR A 184 6.05 6.12 -2.71
CA TYR A 184 5.59 4.82 -2.24
C TYR A 184 5.35 4.82 -0.71
N PRO A 185 4.10 4.85 -0.24
CA PRO A 185 3.78 4.76 1.18
C PRO A 185 3.96 3.31 1.66
N TYR A 186 5.10 3.03 2.28
CA TYR A 186 5.46 1.66 2.67
C TYR A 186 4.56 1.08 3.78
N TYR A 187 3.98 1.92 4.64
CA TYR A 187 3.05 1.53 5.71
C TYR A 187 1.67 2.11 5.48
N VAL A 188 0.65 1.25 5.38
CA VAL A 188 -0.75 1.65 5.24
C VAL A 188 -1.61 0.99 6.30
N LYS A 189 -2.64 1.72 6.75
CA LYS A 189 -3.66 1.23 7.66
C LYS A 189 -4.89 0.78 6.89
N ALA A 190 -5.41 -0.36 7.30
CA ALA A 190 -6.58 -1.02 6.77
C ALA A 190 -7.67 -1.06 7.87
N PRO A 191 -8.44 0.03 8.03
CA PRO A 191 -9.54 0.08 9.01
C PRO A 191 -10.75 -0.73 8.57
N SER A 192 -11.65 -1.12 9.47
CA SER A 192 -12.86 -1.91 9.14
C SER A 192 -13.77 -1.33 8.03
N ASP A 193 -13.67 -0.03 7.76
CA ASP A 193 -14.37 0.67 6.68
C ASP A 193 -13.57 0.68 5.36
N SER A 194 -14.02 1.47 4.38
CA SER A 194 -13.43 1.52 3.03
C SER A 194 -12.26 2.50 2.88
N ASN A 195 -11.90 3.25 3.93
CA ASN A 195 -10.97 4.38 3.83
C ASN A 195 -9.58 4.01 4.35
N SER A 196 -8.75 3.43 3.48
CA SER A 196 -7.36 3.15 3.85
C SER A 196 -6.53 4.44 3.83
N LYS A 197 -5.49 4.52 4.68
CA LYS A 197 -4.60 5.69 4.73
C LYS A 197 -3.14 5.29 5.03
N PRO A 198 -2.14 6.02 4.51
CA PRO A 198 -0.75 5.87 4.95
C PRO A 198 -0.60 6.21 6.43
N ILE A 199 0.29 5.49 7.12
CA ILE A 199 0.53 5.68 8.55
C ILE A 199 1.65 6.71 8.76
N LYS A 200 1.24 7.96 8.97
CA LYS A 200 2.17 9.11 9.11
C LYS A 200 3.11 8.98 10.31
N GLN A 201 2.69 8.25 11.35
CA GLN A 201 3.48 7.98 12.56
C GLN A 201 4.68 7.05 12.27
N LEU A 202 4.58 6.16 11.28
CA LEU A 202 5.65 5.23 10.91
C LEU A 202 6.50 5.78 9.76
N LEU A 203 5.87 6.48 8.83
CA LEU A 203 6.55 7.09 7.70
C LEU A 203 5.83 8.38 7.28
N SER A 204 6.51 9.51 7.50
CA SER A 204 6.05 10.80 7.00
C SER A 204 5.91 10.78 5.48
N GLU A 205 4.95 11.53 4.94
CA GLU A 205 4.76 11.69 3.49
C GLU A 205 6.02 12.24 2.80
N ASN A 206 6.76 13.09 3.49
CA ASN A 206 8.04 13.60 3.03
C ASN A 206 9.13 12.51 2.97
N ASN A 207 8.91 11.31 3.50
CA ASN A 207 9.90 10.24 3.57
C ASN A 207 9.39 8.96 2.90
N PHE A 208 8.35 9.04 2.08
CA PHE A 208 7.94 7.90 1.26
C PHE A 208 9.12 7.33 0.46
N MET A 209 9.02 6.03 0.17
CA MET A 209 10.09 5.32 -0.50
C MET A 209 10.14 5.68 -1.98
N ASN A 210 11.33 5.50 -2.55
CA ASN A 210 11.56 5.68 -3.98
C ASN A 210 11.23 4.38 -4.70
N ILE A 211 10.78 4.49 -5.95
CA ILE A 211 10.65 3.34 -6.84
C ILE A 211 11.49 3.56 -8.09
N THR A 212 12.00 2.48 -8.66
CA THR A 212 12.59 2.49 -9.99
C THR A 212 11.62 1.87 -10.98
N ILE A 213 11.43 2.51 -12.13
CA ILE A 213 10.57 2.02 -13.20
C ILE A 213 11.40 1.78 -14.47
N ILE A 214 11.09 0.70 -15.18
CA ILE A 214 11.67 0.39 -16.49
C ILE A 214 10.61 -0.22 -17.40
N LEU A 215 10.63 0.15 -18.68
CA LEU A 215 9.78 -0.40 -19.71
C LEU A 215 10.47 -1.59 -20.37
N SER A 216 9.90 -2.77 -20.21
CA SER A 216 10.34 -3.98 -20.90
C SER A 216 9.59 -4.14 -22.22
N ARG A 217 10.29 -4.64 -23.23
CA ARG A 217 9.76 -4.90 -24.57
C ARG A 217 10.16 -6.29 -25.00
N ASP A 218 9.21 -7.06 -25.50
CA ASP A 218 9.51 -8.31 -26.18
C ASP A 218 9.72 -8.04 -27.68
N ASN A 219 10.95 -8.27 -28.14
CA ASN A 219 11.32 -8.16 -29.56
C ASN A 219 11.33 -9.52 -30.27
N THR A 220 11.02 -10.62 -29.56
CA THR A 220 11.07 -11.98 -30.12
C THR A 220 9.77 -12.38 -30.80
N THR A 221 8.64 -11.86 -30.33
CA THR A 221 7.33 -12.09 -30.94
C THR A 221 7.02 -11.00 -31.98
N LYS A 222 6.24 -11.34 -33.03
CA LYS A 222 5.75 -10.34 -34.00
C LYS A 222 4.79 -9.30 -33.38
N SER A 223 4.40 -9.49 -32.12
CA SER A 223 3.65 -8.51 -31.33
C SER A 223 4.63 -7.61 -30.59
N ASN A 224 4.50 -6.29 -30.77
CA ASN A 224 5.23 -5.29 -29.99
C ASN A 224 4.67 -5.23 -28.56
N SER A 225 4.89 -6.29 -27.78
CA SER A 225 4.39 -6.42 -26.41
C SER A 225 5.31 -5.66 -25.46
N GLU A 226 4.73 -4.71 -24.74
CA GLU A 226 5.44 -3.91 -23.74
C GLU A 226 4.78 -4.10 -22.36
N TRP A 227 5.58 -4.12 -21.30
CA TRP A 227 5.11 -4.13 -19.91
C TRP A 227 6.09 -3.38 -19.02
N TRP A 228 5.59 -2.83 -17.91
CA TRP A 228 6.44 -2.13 -16.96
C TRP A 228 6.94 -3.07 -15.88
N VAL A 229 8.17 -2.81 -15.45
CA VAL A 229 8.81 -3.47 -14.31
C VAL A 229 9.18 -2.41 -13.30
N LEU A 230 8.74 -2.62 -12.06
CA LEU A 230 8.94 -1.75 -10.93
C LEU A 230 9.79 -2.44 -9.88
N ASN A 231 10.54 -1.65 -9.13
CA ASN A 231 11.29 -2.14 -7.99
C ASN A 231 11.33 -1.10 -6.88
N LEU A 232 11.10 -1.54 -5.64
CA LEU A 232 11.11 -0.68 -4.47
C LEU A 232 12.56 -0.43 -4.04
N THR A 233 12.93 0.85 -3.92
CA THR A 233 14.27 1.22 -3.47
C THR A 233 14.29 1.26 -1.95
N GLY A 234 14.99 0.33 -1.32
CA GLY A 234 15.14 0.30 0.13
C GLY A 234 15.25 -1.11 0.70
N ASN A 235 15.36 -1.18 2.03
CA ASN A 235 15.42 -2.44 2.75
C ASN A 235 14.01 -2.96 2.98
N ARG A 236 13.61 -3.94 2.17
CA ARG A 236 12.39 -4.74 2.39
C ARG A 236 12.55 -5.69 3.57
N ILE A 237 11.42 -6.09 4.15
CA ILE A 237 11.34 -7.10 5.21
C ILE A 237 11.63 -8.47 4.63
N TYR A 238 11.05 -8.79 3.47
CA TYR A 238 11.26 -10.03 2.73
C TYR A 238 12.00 -9.79 1.41
N ASN A 239 12.69 -10.84 0.94
CA ASN A 239 13.27 -10.94 -0.41
C ASN A 239 14.03 -9.69 -0.92
N GLN A 240 14.98 -9.22 -0.11
CA GLN A 240 15.75 -7.98 -0.34
C GLN A 240 16.49 -7.89 -1.69
N HIS A 241 16.81 -9.03 -2.32
CA HIS A 241 17.58 -9.09 -3.56
C HIS A 241 16.73 -9.21 -4.84
N ALA A 242 15.41 -9.42 -4.73
CA ALA A 242 14.53 -9.63 -5.89
C ALA A 242 14.00 -8.31 -6.45
N GLN A 243 13.73 -8.19 -7.75
CA GLN A 243 12.98 -7.03 -8.25
C GLN A 243 11.50 -7.16 -7.87
N ALA A 244 11.10 -6.44 -6.82
CA ALA A 244 9.73 -6.51 -6.30
C ALA A 244 9.38 -5.27 -5.47
N LEU A 245 8.08 -5.14 -5.19
CA LEU A 245 7.51 -4.16 -4.28
C LEU A 245 7.06 -4.89 -2.99
N GLU A 246 6.90 -4.14 -1.92
CA GLU A 246 6.43 -4.68 -0.64
C GLU A 246 5.62 -3.61 0.07
N LEU A 247 4.41 -3.96 0.51
CA LEU A 247 3.49 -3.06 1.23
C LEU A 247 3.15 -3.65 2.59
N VAL A 248 3.36 -2.89 3.66
CA VAL A 248 3.03 -3.32 5.02
C VAL A 248 1.67 -2.77 5.41
N VAL A 249 0.73 -3.69 5.67
CA VAL A 249 -0.68 -3.40 5.93
C VAL A 249 -1.01 -3.68 7.39
N PHE A 250 -1.45 -2.66 8.12
CA PHE A 250 -1.94 -2.75 9.50
C PHE A 250 -3.45 -2.90 9.51
N ASN A 251 -3.95 -4.07 9.89
CA ASN A 251 -5.37 -4.38 9.86
C ASN A 251 -6.01 -4.06 11.21
N ASP A 252 -7.06 -3.24 11.21
CA ASP A 252 -7.86 -3.07 12.41
C ASP A 252 -8.71 -4.33 12.63
N LYS A 253 -8.73 -4.81 13.87
CA LYS A 253 -9.62 -5.90 14.27
C LYS A 253 -11.09 -5.50 14.05
N VAL A 254 -11.89 -6.46 13.62
CA VAL A 254 -13.32 -6.27 13.33
C VAL A 254 -14.17 -6.91 14.42
N SER A 255 -15.36 -6.38 14.67
CA SER A 255 -16.31 -7.01 15.59
C SER A 255 -17.37 -7.72 14.77
N PRO A 256 -17.67 -9.00 15.03
CA PRO A 256 -18.83 -9.65 14.46
C PRO A 256 -20.10 -8.83 14.74
N PRO A 257 -21.07 -8.82 13.81
CA PRO A 257 -22.33 -8.10 13.97
C PRO A 257 -23.18 -8.64 15.12
#